data_AF-A0A847KH83-F1
#
_entry.id   AF-A0A847KH83-F1
#
_cell.length_a   1.000
_cell.length_b   1.000
_cell.length_c   1.000
_cell.angle_alpha   90.00
_cell.angle_beta   90.00
_cell.angle_gamma   90.00
#
_symmetry.space_group_name_H-M   'P 1'
#
loop_
_entity.id
_entity.type
_entity.pdbx_description
1 polymer ?
#
loop_
_entity_poly.entity_id
_entity_poly.type
_entity_poly.pdbx_seq_one_letter_code
_entity_poly.pdbx_strand_id
1 'polypeptide(L)'
;MDPVGELRAFFRAALVTPVERDHTEPEAAFRRRRLVAGATLVLGAAGLGLALRIEPGNALFYAATLGVAAVWTVGAFASGRLYTGQAHTRSGGTGHPVLQAFLLGIALLVVFLAGAAVVARVPVLREPVEGLLDHARYGSLWIVAIITAINGVAEELFFRGGLYSAVGRRQPVPITTAVYALVTIPTGVPLLVLAAVMLGTLVGLQRRVTGGVLGPIITHLTWSLGMLFLLPPALNLWS
;
A
#
# COMPACT_ATOMS: atom_id res chain seq x y z
N MET A 1 12.11 0.36 -32.32
CA MET A 1 11.31 0.81 -31.17
C MET A 1 12.21 1.68 -30.30
N ASP A 2 11.79 2.90 -29.97
CA ASP A 2 12.53 3.79 -29.05
C ASP A 2 12.22 3.38 -27.59
N PRO A 3 13.18 2.79 -26.85
CA PRO A 3 12.92 2.30 -25.49
C PRO A 3 12.56 3.43 -24.52
N VAL A 4 13.11 4.64 -24.73
CA VAL A 4 12.84 5.80 -23.87
C VAL A 4 11.43 6.32 -24.12
N GLY A 5 11.02 6.37 -25.39
CA GLY A 5 9.66 6.71 -25.79
C GLY A 5 8.60 5.77 -25.19
N GLU A 6 8.85 4.46 -25.24
CA GLU A 6 7.96 3.43 -24.66
C GLU A 6 7.85 3.57 -23.12
N LEU A 7 8.98 3.78 -22.43
CA LEU A 7 8.98 3.99 -20.98
C LEU A 7 8.22 5.26 -20.58
N ARG A 8 8.41 6.35 -21.33
CA ARG A 8 7.67 7.60 -21.10
C ARG A 8 6.17 7.41 -21.34
N ALA A 9 5.78 6.72 -22.41
CA ALA A 9 4.39 6.42 -22.71
C ALA A 9 3.75 5.59 -21.59
N PHE A 10 4.47 4.58 -21.08
CA PHE A 10 4.04 3.77 -19.95
C PHE A 10 3.74 4.60 -18.69
N PHE A 11 4.69 5.43 -18.23
CA PHE A 11 4.48 6.24 -17.02
C PHE A 11 3.38 7.28 -17.19
N ARG A 12 3.27 7.87 -18.40
CA ARG A 12 2.18 8.80 -18.70
C ARG A 12 0.82 8.10 -18.61
N ALA A 13 0.69 6.91 -19.19
CA ALA A 13 -0.54 6.13 -19.15
C ALA A 13 -0.89 5.65 -17.74
N ALA A 14 0.11 5.24 -16.94
CA ALA A 14 -0.12 4.62 -15.64
C ALA A 14 -0.29 5.61 -14.47
N LEU A 15 0.33 6.80 -14.54
CA LEU A 15 0.41 7.75 -13.42
C LEU A 15 -0.07 9.18 -13.73
N VAL A 16 -0.22 9.55 -15.01
CA VAL A 16 -0.54 10.93 -15.41
C VAL A 16 -1.94 11.04 -16.02
N THR A 17 -2.23 10.32 -17.09
CA THR A 17 -3.46 10.48 -17.89
C THR A 17 -4.63 9.67 -17.30
N PRO A 18 -5.65 10.30 -16.70
CA PRO A 18 -6.76 9.57 -16.10
C PRO A 18 -7.64 8.89 -17.15
N VAL A 19 -8.29 7.79 -16.75
CA VAL A 19 -9.44 7.26 -17.48
C VAL A 19 -10.67 8.06 -17.07
N GLU A 20 -11.44 8.55 -18.06
CA GLU A 20 -12.67 9.30 -17.81
C GLU A 20 -13.70 8.46 -17.03
N ARG A 21 -14.33 9.07 -16.03
CA ARG A 21 -15.30 8.42 -15.14
C ARG A 21 -16.10 9.43 -14.33
N ASP A 22 -17.35 9.09 -14.05
CA ASP A 22 -18.20 9.82 -13.11
C ASP A 22 -18.25 9.09 -11.75
N HIS A 23 -17.70 9.74 -10.73
CA HIS A 23 -17.69 9.30 -9.34
C HIS A 23 -18.32 10.36 -8.43
N THR A 24 -19.23 11.17 -8.98
CA THR A 24 -19.94 12.19 -8.20
C THR A 24 -20.85 11.52 -7.17
N GLU A 25 -20.90 12.10 -5.98
CA GLU A 25 -21.72 11.60 -4.87
C GLU A 25 -22.44 12.78 -4.19
N PRO A 26 -23.65 12.58 -3.65
CA PRO A 26 -24.35 13.58 -2.85
C PRO A 26 -23.60 13.94 -1.56
N GLU A 27 -23.84 15.14 -1.02
CA GLU A 27 -23.19 15.63 0.21
C GLU A 27 -23.39 14.69 1.41
N ALA A 28 -24.57 14.09 1.55
CA ALA A 28 -24.88 13.15 2.63
C ALA A 28 -23.99 11.89 2.57
N ALA A 29 -23.73 11.37 1.37
CA ALA A 29 -22.83 10.24 1.18
C ALA A 29 -21.39 10.61 1.55
N PHE A 30 -20.96 11.82 1.17
CA PHE A 30 -19.63 12.33 1.50
C PHE A 30 -19.42 12.53 3.01
N ARG A 31 -20.44 13.02 3.72
CA ARG A 31 -20.42 13.13 5.20
C ARG A 31 -20.27 11.76 5.86
N ARG A 32 -21.04 10.76 5.40
CA ARG A 32 -20.93 9.37 5.89
C ARG A 32 -19.52 8.81 5.65
N ARG A 33 -18.96 9.00 4.45
CA ARG A 33 -17.60 8.55 4.12
C ARG A 33 -16.55 9.09 5.10
N ARG A 34 -16.63 10.39 5.42
CA ARG A 34 -15.69 11.05 6.34
C ARG A 34 -15.81 10.55 7.77
N LEU A 35 -17.03 10.36 8.27
CA LEU A 35 -17.27 9.83 9.61
C LEU A 35 -16.72 8.42 9.76
N VAL A 36 -17.08 7.54 8.81
CA VAL A 36 -16.58 6.15 8.82
C VAL A 36 -15.06 6.12 8.66
N ALA A 37 -14.50 6.87 7.71
CA ALA A 37 -13.05 6.92 7.51
C ALA A 37 -12.31 7.42 8.75
N GLY A 38 -12.82 8.45 9.44
CA GLY A 38 -12.25 8.96 10.68
C GLY A 38 -12.25 7.90 11.79
N ALA A 39 -13.38 7.24 12.02
CA ALA A 39 -13.50 6.19 13.04
C ALA A 39 -12.58 4.99 12.73
N THR A 40 -12.55 4.53 11.47
CA THR A 40 -11.68 3.44 11.04
C THR A 40 -10.20 3.82 11.18
N LEU A 41 -9.80 5.06 10.85
CA LEU A 41 -8.41 5.52 11.02
C LEU A 41 -7.95 5.41 12.47
N VAL A 42 -8.77 5.86 13.42
CA VAL A 42 -8.43 5.79 14.85
C VAL A 42 -8.26 4.35 15.30
N LEU A 43 -9.22 3.49 14.99
CA LEU A 43 -9.20 2.07 15.39
C LEU A 43 -8.03 1.32 14.74
N GLY A 44 -7.82 1.51 13.44
CA GLY A 44 -6.79 0.81 12.70
C GLY A 44 -5.38 1.30 13.03
N ALA A 45 -5.17 2.60 13.30
CA ALA A 45 -3.89 3.13 13.76
C ALA A 45 -3.50 2.61 15.15
N ALA A 46 -4.46 2.60 16.08
CA ALA A 46 -4.26 2.03 17.40
C ALA A 46 -3.96 0.52 17.30
N GLY A 47 -4.76 -0.21 16.51
CA GLY A 47 -4.56 -1.65 16.29
C GLY A 47 -3.22 -1.98 15.65
N LEU A 48 -2.78 -1.22 14.64
CA LEU A 48 -1.50 -1.42 13.96
C LEU A 48 -0.31 -1.18 14.91
N GLY A 49 -0.35 -0.09 15.67
CA GLY A 49 0.70 0.23 16.66
C GLY A 49 0.77 -0.79 17.79
N LEU A 50 -0.37 -1.37 18.21
CA LEU A 50 -0.40 -2.44 19.20
C LEU A 50 0.08 -3.78 18.62
N ALA A 51 -0.33 -4.12 17.40
CA ALA A 51 0.02 -5.39 16.76
C ALA A 51 1.53 -5.54 16.57
N LEU A 52 2.24 -4.47 16.20
CA LEU A 52 3.70 -4.51 15.99
C LEU A 52 4.54 -4.39 17.27
N ARG A 53 3.91 -4.24 18.43
CA ARG A 53 4.58 -4.38 19.74
C ARG A 53 4.54 -5.80 20.27
N ILE A 54 3.80 -6.70 19.60
CA ILE A 54 3.77 -8.11 19.96
C ILE A 54 5.13 -8.73 19.61
N GLU A 55 5.67 -9.55 20.50
CA GLU A 55 6.96 -10.19 20.29
C GLU A 55 6.91 -11.19 19.11
N PRO A 56 7.96 -11.25 18.27
CA PRO A 56 8.09 -12.27 17.24
C PRO A 56 7.94 -13.70 17.78
N GLY A 57 7.20 -14.54 17.06
CA GLY A 57 6.89 -15.92 17.49
C GLY A 57 5.63 -16.06 18.35
N ASN A 58 5.05 -14.96 18.85
CA ASN A 58 3.77 -15.00 19.56
C ASN A 58 2.60 -15.09 18.57
N ALA A 59 1.79 -16.15 18.67
CA ALA A 59 0.64 -16.39 17.79
C ALA A 59 -0.43 -15.28 17.83
N LEU A 60 -0.47 -14.47 18.90
CA LEU A 60 -1.36 -13.31 19.00
C LEU A 60 -1.10 -12.29 17.87
N PHE A 61 0.13 -12.22 17.35
CA PHE A 61 0.48 -11.36 16.22
C PHE A 61 -0.41 -11.63 15.00
N TYR A 62 -0.68 -12.90 14.69
CA TYR A 62 -1.51 -13.28 13.55
C TYR A 62 -2.96 -12.81 13.73
N ALA A 63 -3.53 -13.01 14.91
CA ALA A 63 -4.88 -12.57 15.23
C ALA A 63 -4.99 -11.03 15.22
N ALA A 64 -4.01 -10.34 15.81
CA ALA A 64 -3.98 -8.87 15.87
C ALA A 64 -3.88 -8.24 14.48
N THR A 65 -2.97 -8.73 13.63
CA THR A 65 -2.81 -8.23 12.26
C THR A 65 -4.00 -8.55 11.35
N LEU A 66 -4.63 -9.72 11.50
CA LEU A 66 -5.90 -10.02 10.83
C LEU A 66 -7.04 -9.13 11.35
N GLY A 67 -7.06 -8.81 12.65
CA GLY A 67 -8.01 -7.86 13.23
C GLY A 67 -7.87 -6.46 12.63
N VAL A 68 -6.64 -5.97 12.46
CA VAL A 68 -6.34 -4.70 11.77
C VAL A 68 -6.84 -4.74 10.32
N ALA A 69 -6.54 -5.82 9.59
CA ALA A 69 -7.05 -6.00 8.22
C ALA A 69 -8.59 -6.01 8.16
N ALA A 70 -9.25 -6.61 9.14
CA ALA A 70 -10.71 -6.60 9.25
C ALA A 70 -11.25 -5.19 9.49
N VAL A 71 -10.62 -4.40 10.37
CA VAL A 71 -10.99 -2.98 10.61
C VAL A 71 -10.91 -2.18 9.31
N TRP A 72 -9.80 -2.29 8.56
CA TRP A 72 -9.65 -1.60 7.28
C TRP A 72 -10.70 -2.04 6.26
N THR A 73 -10.91 -3.34 6.11
CA THR A 73 -11.86 -3.91 5.14
C THR A 73 -13.28 -3.47 5.47
N VAL A 74 -13.72 -3.63 6.71
CA VAL A 74 -15.06 -3.22 7.16
C VAL A 74 -15.23 -1.72 6.99
N GLY A 75 -14.25 -0.91 7.39
CA GLY A 75 -14.28 0.54 7.21
C GLY A 75 -14.37 0.97 5.75
N ALA A 76 -13.69 0.26 4.84
CA ALA A 76 -13.73 0.55 3.41
C ALA A 76 -15.14 0.36 2.83
N PHE A 77 -15.77 -0.80 3.08
CA PHE A 77 -17.11 -1.09 2.58
C PHE A 77 -18.20 -0.31 3.32
N ALA A 78 -18.02 -0.06 4.62
CA ALA A 78 -18.90 0.80 5.40
C ALA A 78 -18.80 2.26 4.94
N SER A 79 -17.68 2.71 4.38
CA SER A 79 -17.55 4.08 3.85
C SER A 79 -18.42 4.30 2.62
N GLY A 80 -18.42 3.36 1.67
CA GLY A 80 -19.29 3.41 0.48
C GLY A 80 -18.78 2.52 -0.66
N ARG A 81 -19.37 2.66 -1.85
CA ARG A 81 -19.02 1.84 -3.03
C ARG A 81 -17.54 1.96 -3.37
N LEU A 82 -16.92 0.82 -3.64
CA LEU A 82 -15.55 0.69 -4.13
C LEU A 82 -15.56 0.33 -5.62
N TYR A 83 -14.55 0.80 -6.34
CA TYR A 83 -14.40 0.56 -7.78
C TYR A 83 -13.10 -0.19 -8.02
N THR A 84 -13.11 -1.13 -8.96
CA THR A 84 -11.92 -1.89 -9.38
C THR A 84 -10.98 -1.01 -10.21
N GLY A 85 -11.55 -0.20 -11.11
CA GLY A 85 -10.81 0.73 -11.97
C GLY A 85 -10.37 0.09 -13.29
N GLN A 86 -10.03 0.95 -14.26
CA GLN A 86 -9.53 0.58 -15.58
C GLN A 86 -8.28 1.41 -15.92
N ALA A 87 -7.41 0.91 -16.78
CA ALA A 87 -6.23 1.60 -17.26
C ALA A 87 -6.21 1.69 -18.78
N HIS A 88 -5.49 2.69 -19.31
CA HIS A 88 -5.20 2.82 -20.73
C HIS A 88 -4.34 1.65 -21.21
N THR A 89 -4.74 1.00 -22.31
CA THR A 89 -3.99 -0.09 -22.94
C THR A 89 -3.01 0.47 -23.96
N ARG A 90 -1.98 -0.33 -24.30
CA ARG A 90 -1.03 0.02 -25.38
C ARG A 90 -1.71 0.16 -26.75
N SER A 91 -2.82 -0.53 -26.97
CA SER A 91 -3.61 -0.47 -28.20
C SER A 91 -4.53 0.76 -28.31
N GLY A 92 -4.52 1.66 -27.32
CA GLY A 92 -5.33 2.89 -27.34
C GLY A 92 -6.74 2.76 -26.76
N GLY A 93 -7.07 1.63 -26.12
CA GLY A 93 -8.34 1.41 -25.42
C GLY A 93 -8.20 1.43 -23.90
N THR A 94 -9.19 0.90 -23.18
CA THR A 94 -9.14 0.70 -21.73
C THR A 94 -9.25 -0.78 -21.36
N GLY A 95 -8.68 -1.18 -20.22
CA GLY A 95 -8.69 -2.55 -19.73
C GLY A 95 -8.31 -2.64 -18.26
N HIS A 96 -8.08 -3.85 -17.76
CA HIS A 96 -7.67 -4.03 -16.37
C HIS A 96 -6.22 -3.54 -16.14
N PRO A 97 -5.93 -2.89 -15.00
CA PRO A 97 -4.62 -2.31 -14.71
C PRO A 97 -3.53 -3.34 -14.32
N VAL A 98 -3.71 -4.63 -14.60
CA VAL A 98 -2.90 -5.73 -14.01
C VAL A 98 -1.42 -5.59 -14.35
N LEU A 99 -1.07 -5.59 -15.63
CA LEU A 99 0.33 -5.57 -16.05
C LEU A 99 1.04 -4.28 -15.64
N GLN A 100 0.38 -3.13 -15.80
CA GLN A 100 0.96 -1.83 -15.39
C GLN A 100 1.19 -1.78 -13.88
N ALA A 101 0.23 -2.25 -13.09
CA ALA A 101 0.36 -2.31 -11.63
C ALA A 101 1.51 -3.23 -11.19
N PHE A 102 1.58 -4.42 -11.78
CA PHE A 102 2.65 -5.36 -11.49
C PHE A 102 4.03 -4.76 -11.79
N LEU A 103 4.21 -4.13 -12.97
CA LEU A 103 5.46 -3.47 -13.34
C LEU A 103 5.82 -2.30 -12.42
N LEU A 104 4.83 -1.50 -11.98
CA LEU A 104 5.06 -0.44 -11.00
C LEU A 104 5.48 -1.01 -9.63
N GLY A 105 4.88 -2.11 -9.21
CA GLY A 105 5.25 -2.83 -7.98
C GLY A 105 6.67 -3.37 -8.04
N ILE A 106 7.07 -3.98 -9.15
CA ILE A 106 8.46 -4.43 -9.40
C ILE A 106 9.41 -3.24 -9.39
N ALA A 107 9.08 -2.13 -10.05
CA ALA A 107 9.92 -0.94 -10.06
C ALA A 107 10.14 -0.39 -8.65
N LEU A 108 9.08 -0.31 -7.83
CA LEU A 108 9.20 0.11 -6.43
C LEU A 108 10.03 -0.88 -5.62
N LEU A 109 9.82 -2.18 -5.80
CA LEU A 109 10.59 -3.24 -5.13
C LEU A 109 12.09 -3.10 -5.44
N VAL A 110 12.46 -2.91 -6.70
CA VAL A 110 13.87 -2.70 -7.10
C VAL A 110 14.47 -1.48 -6.41
N VAL A 111 13.74 -0.37 -6.28
CA VAL A 111 14.19 0.81 -5.55
C VAL A 111 14.48 0.49 -4.08
N PHE A 112 13.60 -0.28 -3.43
CA PHE A 112 13.79 -0.67 -2.03
C PHE A 112 14.94 -1.67 -1.84
N LEU A 113 15.08 -2.64 -2.74
CA LEU A 113 16.20 -3.60 -2.71
C LEU A 113 17.54 -2.91 -2.99
N ALA A 114 17.59 -1.89 -3.85
CA ALA A 114 18.77 -1.06 -4.01
C ALA A 114 19.08 -0.26 -2.73
N GLY A 115 18.04 0.29 -2.08
CA GLY A 115 18.17 0.95 -0.78
C GLY A 115 18.69 0.02 0.34
N ALA A 116 18.44 -1.28 0.24
CA ALA A 116 18.94 -2.27 1.20
C ALA A 116 20.47 -2.29 1.29
N ALA A 117 21.20 -1.91 0.23
CA ALA A 117 22.66 -1.80 0.25
C ALA A 117 23.14 -0.71 1.23
N VAL A 118 22.39 0.39 1.34
CA VAL A 118 22.66 1.47 2.31
C VAL A 118 22.20 1.04 3.71
N VAL A 119 20.99 0.51 3.82
CA VAL A 119 20.40 0.08 5.10
C VAL A 119 21.27 -0.98 5.77
N ALA A 120 21.80 -1.95 5.03
CA ALA A 120 22.65 -3.02 5.56
C ALA A 120 23.89 -2.51 6.29
N ARG A 121 24.36 -1.29 5.98
CA ARG A 121 25.57 -0.66 6.56
C ARG A 121 25.28 0.27 7.74
N VAL A 122 24.01 0.54 8.04
CA VAL A 122 23.61 1.52 9.05
C VAL A 122 22.75 0.81 10.11
N PRO A 123 23.33 0.38 11.25
CA PRO A 123 22.63 -0.42 12.26
C PRO A 123 21.30 0.18 12.73
N VAL A 124 21.26 1.50 12.98
CA VAL A 124 20.04 2.21 13.41
C VAL A 124 18.90 2.15 12.39
N LEU A 125 19.19 1.87 11.11
CA LEU A 125 18.18 1.64 10.07
C LEU A 125 17.88 0.14 9.90
N ARG A 126 18.89 -0.71 10.05
CA ARG A 126 18.80 -2.16 9.84
C ARG A 126 18.03 -2.87 10.95
N GLU A 127 18.37 -2.62 12.22
CA GLU A 127 17.84 -3.35 13.38
C GLU A 127 16.30 -3.29 13.47
N PRO A 128 15.62 -2.14 13.26
CA PRO A 128 14.16 -2.10 13.26
C PRO A 128 13.53 -2.92 12.12
N VAL A 129 14.19 -3.00 10.96
CA VAL A 129 13.72 -3.81 9.82
C VAL A 129 13.90 -5.29 10.09
N GLU A 130 15.01 -5.69 10.70
CA GLU A 130 15.24 -7.07 11.12
C GLU A 130 14.21 -7.52 12.17
N GLY A 131 13.90 -6.69 13.17
CA GLY A 131 12.84 -6.97 14.14
C GLY A 131 11.45 -7.15 13.51
N LEU A 132 11.16 -6.43 12.42
CA LEU A 132 9.93 -6.66 11.65
C LEU A 132 9.97 -8.02 10.94
N LEU A 133 11.09 -8.34 10.28
CA LEU A 133 11.29 -9.60 9.57
C LEU A 133 11.32 -10.81 10.49
N ASP A 134 11.67 -10.62 11.77
CA ASP A 134 11.71 -11.69 12.77
C ASP A 134 10.33 -12.33 13.00
N HIS A 135 9.24 -11.60 12.78
CA HIS A 135 7.89 -12.18 12.78
C HIS A 135 7.72 -13.29 11.72
N ALA A 136 8.41 -13.15 10.58
CA ALA A 136 8.43 -14.16 9.52
C ALA A 136 9.46 -15.27 9.80
N ARG A 137 10.58 -14.96 10.47
CA ARG A 137 11.66 -15.92 10.77
C ARG A 137 11.30 -16.88 11.91
N TYR A 138 10.75 -16.35 13.01
CA TYR A 138 10.34 -17.14 14.17
C TYR A 138 8.90 -17.68 14.03
N GLY A 139 8.12 -17.10 13.11
CA GLY A 139 6.80 -17.59 12.74
C GLY A 139 6.81 -18.57 11.57
N SER A 140 5.63 -18.83 11.00
CA SER A 140 5.52 -19.54 9.73
C SER A 140 5.56 -18.53 8.59
N LEU A 141 6.62 -18.58 7.78
CA LEU A 141 6.78 -17.70 6.61
C LEU A 141 5.55 -17.69 5.70
N TRP A 142 4.93 -18.85 5.47
CA TRP A 142 3.74 -18.96 4.64
C TRP A 142 2.51 -18.30 5.26
N ILE A 143 2.31 -18.45 6.57
CA ILE A 143 1.22 -17.78 7.28
C ILE A 143 1.43 -16.26 7.23
N VAL A 144 2.66 -15.80 7.50
CA VAL A 144 3.00 -14.38 7.43
C VAL A 144 2.80 -13.84 6.02
N ALA A 145 3.20 -14.57 4.97
CA ALA A 145 2.96 -14.15 3.58
C ALA A 145 1.47 -13.99 3.25
N ILE A 146 0.62 -14.92 3.69
CA ILE A 146 -0.84 -14.82 3.52
C ILE A 146 -1.38 -13.60 4.27
N ILE A 147 -0.96 -13.38 5.51
CA ILE A 147 -1.37 -12.23 6.33
C ILE A 147 -0.88 -10.92 5.70
N THR A 148 0.34 -10.86 5.18
CA THR A 148 0.90 -9.71 4.44
C THR A 148 0.06 -9.42 3.21
N ALA A 149 -0.36 -10.45 2.46
CA ALA A 149 -1.23 -10.26 1.31
C ALA A 149 -2.62 -9.73 1.72
N ILE A 150 -3.23 -10.30 2.76
CA ILE A 150 -4.53 -9.85 3.28
C ILE A 150 -4.45 -8.39 3.75
N ASN A 151 -3.39 -8.02 4.49
CA ASN A 151 -3.18 -6.65 4.94
C ASN A 151 -2.98 -5.68 3.77
N GLY A 152 -2.16 -6.04 2.78
CA GLY A 152 -1.96 -5.21 1.59
C GLY A 152 -3.27 -4.96 0.83
N VAL A 153 -4.13 -5.97 0.69
CA VAL A 153 -5.47 -5.81 0.11
C VAL A 153 -6.33 -4.88 0.98
N ALA A 154 -6.41 -5.15 2.28
CA ALA A 154 -7.25 -4.42 3.23
C ALA A 154 -6.87 -2.93 3.30
N GLU A 155 -5.57 -2.63 3.34
CA GLU A 155 -5.05 -1.27 3.33
C GLU A 155 -5.45 -0.54 2.04
N GLU A 156 -5.31 -1.14 0.86
CA GLU A 156 -5.69 -0.45 -0.38
C GLU A 156 -7.21 -0.30 -0.55
N LEU A 157 -8.00 -1.25 -0.04
CA LEU A 157 -9.46 -1.10 0.05
C LEU A 157 -9.81 0.14 0.88
N PHE A 158 -9.14 0.34 2.02
CA PHE A 158 -9.41 1.46 2.90
C PHE A 158 -8.79 2.78 2.39
N PHE A 159 -7.46 2.85 2.28
CA PHE A 159 -6.73 4.08 1.97
C PHE A 159 -7.03 4.58 0.54
N ARG A 160 -7.09 3.69 -0.46
CA ARG A 160 -7.30 4.06 -1.89
C ARG A 160 -8.75 3.90 -2.34
N GLY A 161 -9.55 3.18 -1.57
CA GLY A 161 -11.00 3.10 -1.73
C GLY A 161 -11.73 4.11 -0.85
N GLY A 162 -11.99 3.73 0.40
CA GLY A 162 -12.82 4.48 1.36
C GLY A 162 -12.31 5.90 1.66
N LEU A 163 -11.09 6.02 2.16
CA LEU A 163 -10.48 7.29 2.57
C LEU A 163 -10.23 8.21 1.36
N TYR A 164 -9.64 7.70 0.28
CA TYR A 164 -9.42 8.49 -0.94
C TYR A 164 -10.71 9.12 -1.47
N SER A 165 -11.82 8.38 -1.41
CA SER A 165 -13.13 8.89 -1.81
C SER A 165 -13.72 9.88 -0.79
N ALA A 166 -13.37 9.77 0.50
CA ALA A 166 -13.80 10.68 1.57
C ALA A 166 -13.09 12.05 1.56
N VAL A 167 -11.86 12.10 1.02
CA VAL A 167 -11.07 13.36 0.92
C VAL A 167 -11.64 14.29 -0.15
N GLY A 168 -12.17 13.74 -1.24
CA GLY A 168 -12.74 14.49 -2.36
C GLY A 168 -11.72 14.84 -3.45
N ARG A 169 -12.03 15.86 -4.27
CA ARG A 169 -11.39 16.06 -5.59
C ARG A 169 -10.11 16.88 -5.61
N ARG A 170 -9.86 17.74 -4.61
CA ARG A 170 -8.78 18.73 -4.70
C ARG A 170 -7.38 18.15 -4.51
N GLN A 171 -7.17 17.36 -3.45
CA GLN A 171 -5.84 16.87 -3.06
C GLN A 171 -5.85 15.44 -2.49
N PRO A 172 -6.52 14.46 -3.12
CA PRO A 172 -6.65 13.13 -2.53
C PRO A 172 -5.29 12.42 -2.39
N VAL A 173 -4.39 12.52 -3.38
CA VAL A 173 -3.07 11.84 -3.33
C VAL A 173 -2.20 12.28 -2.14
N PRO A 174 -1.86 13.58 -1.97
CA PRO A 174 -1.01 13.99 -0.85
C PRO A 174 -1.68 13.76 0.51
N ILE A 175 -3.01 13.97 0.62
CA ILE A 175 -3.72 13.78 1.89
C ILE A 175 -3.72 12.30 2.30
N THR A 176 -4.10 11.37 1.41
CA THR A 176 -4.11 9.95 1.77
C THR A 176 -2.70 9.41 2.02
N THR A 177 -1.70 9.96 1.34
CA THR A 177 -0.29 9.60 1.57
C THR A 177 0.18 10.07 2.94
N ALA A 178 -0.11 11.33 3.31
CA ALA A 178 0.22 11.87 4.62
C ALA A 178 -0.49 11.09 5.73
N VAL A 179 -1.78 10.81 5.58
CA VAL A 179 -2.54 10.01 6.55
C VAL A 179 -1.96 8.60 6.67
N TYR A 180 -1.60 7.96 5.56
CA TYR A 180 -1.00 6.62 5.60
C TYR A 180 0.34 6.64 6.36
N ALA A 181 1.22 7.60 6.05
CA ALA A 181 2.48 7.78 6.78
C ALA A 181 2.26 8.04 8.29
N LEU A 182 1.29 8.90 8.65
CA LEU A 182 0.95 9.20 10.05
C LEU A 182 0.45 7.95 10.80
N VAL A 183 -0.38 7.13 10.17
CA VAL A 183 -0.87 5.86 10.73
C VAL A 183 0.25 4.84 10.89
N THR A 184 1.34 4.95 10.12
CA THR A 184 2.52 4.09 10.24
C THR A 184 3.52 4.57 11.31
N ILE A 185 3.47 5.82 11.79
CA ILE A 185 4.39 6.30 12.85
C ILE A 185 4.36 5.43 14.13
N PRO A 186 3.19 5.02 14.65
CA PRO A 186 3.09 4.19 15.86
C PRO A 186 3.84 2.85 15.80
N THR A 187 4.21 2.39 14.60
CA THR A 187 5.02 1.17 14.41
C THR A 187 6.44 1.29 14.93
N GLY A 188 6.95 2.52 15.09
CA GLY A 188 8.32 2.76 15.57
C GLY A 188 9.43 2.43 14.57
N VAL A 189 9.09 2.10 13.31
CA VAL A 189 10.06 1.75 12.26
C VAL A 189 10.14 2.88 11.23
N PRO A 190 11.18 3.75 11.25
CA PRO A 190 11.27 4.91 10.36
C PRO A 190 11.23 4.53 8.87
N LEU A 191 11.83 3.41 8.49
CA LEU A 191 11.80 2.92 7.11
C LEU A 191 10.40 2.47 6.66
N LEU A 192 9.52 2.04 7.56
CA LEU A 192 8.12 1.78 7.21
C LEU A 192 7.37 3.09 6.93
N VAL A 193 7.68 4.17 7.65
CA VAL A 193 7.09 5.49 7.35
C VAL A 193 7.55 6.00 5.99
N LEU A 194 8.85 5.84 5.66
CA LEU A 194 9.36 6.13 4.32
C LEU A 194 8.67 5.26 3.26
N ALA A 195 8.49 3.97 3.53
CA ALA A 195 7.74 3.05 2.66
C ALA A 195 6.29 3.52 2.44
N ALA A 196 5.60 3.90 3.51
CA ALA A 196 4.25 4.42 3.47
C ALA A 196 4.15 5.71 2.63
N VAL A 197 5.17 6.58 2.62
CA VAL A 197 5.22 7.77 1.75
C VAL A 197 5.43 7.38 0.28
N MET A 198 6.38 6.50 -0.01
CA MET A 198 6.74 6.12 -1.39
C MET A 198 5.65 5.29 -2.06
N LEU A 199 5.23 4.18 -1.41
CA LEU A 199 4.10 3.37 -1.85
C LEU A 199 2.82 4.20 -1.83
N GLY A 200 2.62 4.94 -0.74
CA GLY A 200 1.75 6.11 -0.56
C GLY A 200 1.37 6.84 -1.84
N THR A 201 2.40 7.54 -2.30
CA THR A 201 2.37 8.40 -3.48
C THR A 201 2.12 7.58 -4.73
N LEU A 202 2.86 6.49 -4.94
CA LEU A 202 2.77 5.68 -6.16
C LEU A 202 1.34 5.16 -6.39
N VAL A 203 0.77 4.47 -5.41
CA VAL A 203 -0.57 3.87 -5.58
C VAL A 203 -1.69 4.91 -5.43
N GLY A 204 -1.42 6.06 -4.80
CA GLY A 204 -2.31 7.24 -4.86
C GLY A 204 -2.39 7.83 -6.27
N LEU A 205 -1.25 8.02 -6.94
CA LEU A 205 -1.18 8.46 -8.34
C LEU A 205 -1.86 7.44 -9.27
N GLN A 206 -1.58 6.15 -9.06
CA GLN A 206 -2.20 5.07 -9.80
C GLN A 206 -3.72 5.06 -9.60
N ARG A 207 -4.21 5.22 -8.36
CA ARG A 207 -5.65 5.31 -8.04
C ARG A 207 -6.33 6.50 -8.72
N ARG A 208 -5.63 7.64 -8.83
CA ARG A 208 -6.13 8.83 -9.54
C ARG A 208 -6.41 8.49 -11.00
N VAL A 209 -5.45 7.81 -11.64
CA VAL A 209 -5.49 7.43 -13.05
C VAL A 209 -6.53 6.35 -13.32
N THR A 210 -6.43 5.23 -12.61
CA THR A 210 -7.20 4.03 -12.94
C THR A 210 -8.64 4.08 -12.46
N GLY A 211 -8.86 4.88 -11.43
CA GLY A 211 -10.17 5.06 -10.86
C GLY A 211 -10.68 4.00 -9.92
N GLY A 212 -9.84 3.03 -9.57
CA GLY A 212 -10.19 2.04 -8.58
C GLY A 212 -8.99 1.43 -7.88
N VAL A 213 -9.28 0.46 -7.02
CA VAL A 213 -8.33 -0.11 -6.06
C VAL A 213 -7.55 -1.30 -6.62
N LEU A 214 -7.95 -1.89 -7.75
CA LEU A 214 -7.29 -3.10 -8.28
C LEU A 214 -5.83 -2.84 -8.64
N GLY A 215 -5.54 -1.72 -9.30
CA GLY A 215 -4.16 -1.32 -9.60
C GLY A 215 -3.32 -1.14 -8.31
N PRO A 216 -3.76 -0.28 -7.37
CA PRO A 216 -3.13 -0.15 -6.06
C PRO A 216 -2.87 -1.48 -5.33
N ILE A 217 -3.88 -2.38 -5.28
CA ILE A 217 -3.77 -3.70 -4.63
C ILE A 217 -2.64 -4.50 -5.27
N ILE A 218 -2.61 -4.61 -6.60
CA ILE A 218 -1.59 -5.40 -7.30
C ILE A 218 -0.19 -4.80 -7.06
N THR A 219 -0.04 -3.49 -7.15
CA THR A 219 1.23 -2.80 -6.88
C THR A 219 1.70 -3.07 -5.45
N HIS A 220 0.80 -2.92 -4.48
CA HIS A 220 1.09 -3.15 -3.06
C HIS A 220 1.51 -4.61 -2.85
N LEU A 221 0.71 -5.59 -3.28
CA LEU A 221 1.01 -7.01 -3.12
C LEU A 221 2.36 -7.40 -3.75
N THR A 222 2.62 -6.91 -4.95
CA THR A 222 3.89 -7.18 -5.66
C THR A 222 5.07 -6.66 -4.83
N TRP A 223 4.95 -5.45 -4.30
CA TRP A 223 5.99 -4.84 -3.48
C TRP A 223 6.12 -5.53 -2.11
N SER A 224 5.04 -5.71 -1.35
CA SER A 224 5.11 -6.19 0.03
C SER A 224 5.51 -7.65 0.13
N LEU A 225 5.01 -8.52 -0.75
CA LEU A 225 5.46 -9.91 -0.83
C LEU A 225 6.89 -9.98 -1.36
N GLY A 226 7.24 -9.16 -2.37
CA GLY A 226 8.61 -9.05 -2.85
C GLY A 226 9.59 -8.67 -1.73
N MET A 227 9.24 -7.68 -0.90
CA MET A 227 10.03 -7.27 0.26
C MET A 227 10.14 -8.40 1.29
N LEU A 228 9.03 -9.08 1.60
CA LEU A 228 9.05 -10.21 2.55
C LEU A 228 10.04 -11.31 2.14
N PHE A 229 10.09 -11.67 0.85
CA PHE A 229 10.92 -12.77 0.37
C PHE A 229 12.35 -12.33 -0.02
N LEU A 230 12.53 -11.12 -0.55
CA LEU A 230 13.81 -10.68 -1.15
C LEU A 230 14.61 -9.73 -0.26
N LEU A 231 13.99 -9.04 0.70
CA LEU A 231 14.72 -8.13 1.59
C LEU A 231 15.72 -8.88 2.49
N PRO A 232 15.38 -10.01 3.14
CA PRO A 232 16.35 -10.74 3.96
C PRO A 232 17.64 -11.13 3.22
N PRO A 233 17.60 -11.80 2.05
CA PRO A 233 18.82 -12.12 1.32
C PRO A 233 19.53 -10.87 0.78
N ALA A 234 18.81 -9.80 0.42
CA ALA A 234 19.43 -8.55 0.01
C ALA A 234 20.24 -7.90 1.16
N LEU A 235 19.71 -7.85 2.37
CA LEU A 235 20.43 -7.32 3.54
C LEU A 235 21.69 -8.12 3.89
N ASN A 236 21.69 -9.43 3.61
CA ASN A 236 22.83 -10.33 3.83
C ASN A 236 23.89 -10.23 2.72
N LEU A 237 23.49 -9.91 1.49
CA LEU A 237 24.43 -9.72 0.38
C LEU A 237 25.36 -8.52 0.60
N TRP A 238 24.86 -7.49 1.31
CA TRP A 238 25.54 -6.21 1.49
C TRP A 238 26.13 -6.01 2.89
N SER A 239 25.85 -6.89 3.86
CA SER A 239 26.52 -6.93 5.18
C SER A 239 27.95 -7.40 5.05
#